data_AF-A0A1G2DAH8-F1
#
_entry.id   AF-A0A1G2DAH8-F1
#
_cell.length_a   1.000
_cell.length_b   1.000
_cell.length_c   1.000
_cell.angle_alpha   90.00
_cell.angle_beta   90.00
_cell.angle_gamma   90.00
#
_symmetry.space_group_name_H-M   'P 1'
#
loop_
_entity.id
_entity.type
_entity.pdbx_description
1 polymer ?
#
loop_
_entity_poly.entity_id
_entity_poly.type
_entity_poly.pdbx_seq_one_letter_code
_entity_poly.pdbx_strand_id
1 'polypeptide(L)'
;MNLRHSEITERSDDSSDTLTLETLAERALWTSEYCGKINEFFAEKVGEGQVEETALPALKLHLFNYLSSHPQATRGELEKEFARISRLSDMERDYGEEGNPLPTIGIEIELPRTHLSPEQVEVLERLGIPNEDAIDWQGVSNPSKLWEVNPSFSYSPWVPARVLQELSVMGAVPLEESGASGHPRIPKDDAFSLHVNFGVPDWLLGATLEEKSADFFLLNDCLTYAFSTPERLRKRKTMRSIYVGKSAKESKKAKGENAVSALQNNEEAEGDDLREQSGPRRVELRAMEFRDYPTFRMLAESQKLMAMLFGSLQCRYDIERSPRTEALALLWSGFEKEVLEYFEQLQLPVKSMDVDKERVAGILEKTDLKQHCRTIVQRYAKGVTRVITQKTDDEHVHQQ
;
A
#
# COMPACT_ATOMS: atom_id res chain seq x y z
N MET A 1 46.13 46.31 36.88
CA MET A 1 45.99 45.33 35.78
C MET A 1 44.72 44.52 36.03
N ASN A 2 43.80 44.54 35.05
CA ASN A 2 42.73 43.58 34.72
C ASN A 2 41.70 43.21 35.81
N LEU A 3 40.48 43.78 35.74
CA LEU A 3 39.25 43.20 35.11
C LEU A 3 38.75 41.96 35.89
N ARG A 4 37.83 42.12 36.86
CA ARG A 4 36.35 42.20 36.78
C ARG A 4 35.63 40.86 36.59
N HIS A 5 34.60 40.70 37.43
CA HIS A 5 33.57 39.67 37.55
C HIS A 5 33.16 38.90 36.28
N SER A 6 32.89 37.61 36.47
CA SER A 6 31.90 36.81 35.71
C SER A 6 31.44 35.67 36.64
N GLU A 7 30.36 35.85 37.39
CA GLU A 7 28.98 35.48 37.02
C GLU A 7 28.84 34.02 36.60
N ILE A 8 28.35 33.24 37.56
CA ILE A 8 27.70 31.95 37.38
C ILE A 8 26.45 32.20 36.54
N THR A 9 26.39 31.61 35.34
CA THR A 9 25.14 31.42 34.62
C THR A 9 25.07 29.98 34.16
N GLU A 10 24.22 29.22 34.86
CA GLU A 10 23.60 28.01 34.33
C GLU A 10 22.87 28.41 33.04
N ARG A 11 23.34 27.91 31.89
CA ARG A 11 22.53 27.86 30.69
C ARG A 11 21.74 26.57 30.72
N SER A 12 20.52 26.67 31.21
CA SER A 12 19.43 25.79 30.81
C SER A 12 19.12 26.08 29.34
N ASP A 13 19.62 25.26 28.43
CA ASP A 13 19.07 25.19 27.06
C ASP A 13 17.71 24.48 27.16
N ASP A 14 16.72 25.24 27.60
CA ASP A 14 15.30 24.90 27.59
C ASP A 14 14.68 25.62 26.40
N SER A 15 15.06 25.24 25.18
CA SER A 15 14.31 25.60 23.97
C SER A 15 13.19 24.59 23.79
N SER A 16 12.23 24.60 24.72
CA SER A 16 10.90 24.10 24.39
C SER A 16 10.32 25.06 23.36
N ASP A 17 10.09 24.55 22.14
CA ASP A 17 9.39 25.25 21.08
C ASP A 17 7.97 25.60 21.56
N THR A 18 7.82 26.74 22.23
CA THR A 18 6.50 27.30 22.53
C THR A 18 5.91 27.86 21.24
N LEU A 19 5.22 26.99 20.50
CA LEU A 19 4.22 27.37 19.50
C LEU A 19 3.21 28.31 20.17
N THR A 20 3.15 29.56 19.69
CA THR A 20 2.22 30.55 20.23
C THR A 20 0.78 30.16 19.86
N LEU A 21 -0.20 30.50 20.71
CA LEU A 21 -1.62 30.27 20.42
C LEU A 21 -2.07 30.89 19.09
N GLU A 22 -1.45 32.00 18.68
CA GLU A 22 -1.67 32.62 17.36
C GLU A 22 -1.16 31.73 16.21
N THR A 23 0.02 31.12 16.32
CA THR A 23 0.52 30.17 15.30
C THR A 23 -0.30 28.89 15.21
N LEU A 24 -0.89 28.43 16.32
CA LEU A 24 -1.80 27.27 16.34
C LEU A 24 -3.16 27.60 15.73
N ALA A 25 -3.71 28.79 16.01
CA ALA A 25 -4.98 29.25 15.44
C ALA A 25 -4.86 29.55 13.93
N GLU A 26 -3.75 30.14 13.49
CA GLU A 26 -3.44 30.30 12.07
C GLU A 26 -3.30 28.92 11.41
N ARG A 27 -2.52 27.99 11.96
CA ARG A 27 -2.35 26.64 11.37
C ARG A 27 -3.66 25.85 11.26
N ALA A 28 -4.54 25.90 12.26
CA ALA A 28 -5.85 25.25 12.21
C ALA A 28 -6.79 25.86 11.15
N LEU A 29 -6.70 27.17 10.91
CA LEU A 29 -7.44 27.84 9.85
C LEU A 29 -7.02 27.32 8.47
N TRP A 30 -5.72 27.06 8.28
CA TRP A 30 -5.14 26.61 7.01
C TRP A 30 -5.56 25.19 6.65
N THR A 31 -5.58 24.26 7.61
CA THR A 31 -6.10 22.90 7.41
C THR A 31 -7.55 22.92 6.92
N SER A 32 -8.40 23.73 7.57
CA SER A 32 -9.81 23.80 7.20
C SER A 32 -10.04 24.51 5.86
N GLU A 33 -9.31 25.60 5.58
CA GLU A 33 -9.45 26.36 4.34
C GLU A 33 -8.96 25.55 3.12
N TYR A 34 -7.81 24.89 3.22
CA TYR A 34 -7.23 24.16 2.09
C TYR A 34 -7.98 22.88 1.80
N CYS A 35 -8.30 22.09 2.83
CA CYS A 35 -9.15 20.92 2.66
C CYS A 35 -10.52 21.32 2.09
N GLY A 36 -11.09 22.46 2.52
CA GLY A 36 -12.33 23.02 1.98
C GLY A 36 -12.24 23.29 0.47
N LYS A 37 -11.26 24.11 0.05
CA LYS A 37 -11.03 24.44 -1.36
C LYS A 37 -10.82 23.20 -2.23
N ILE A 38 -10.06 22.21 -1.74
CA ILE A 38 -9.80 20.96 -2.45
C ILE A 38 -11.06 20.10 -2.57
N ASN A 39 -11.81 19.96 -1.48
CA ASN A 39 -13.05 19.19 -1.48
C ASN A 39 -14.08 19.80 -2.44
N GLU A 40 -14.21 21.13 -2.46
CA GLU A 40 -15.05 21.84 -3.44
C GLU A 40 -14.57 21.62 -4.88
N PHE A 41 -13.27 21.76 -5.14
CA PHE A 41 -12.67 21.52 -6.46
C PHE A 41 -12.98 20.12 -6.98
N PHE A 42 -12.86 19.09 -6.14
CA PHE A 42 -13.11 17.71 -6.56
C PHE A 42 -14.58 17.31 -6.59
N ALA A 43 -15.47 17.99 -5.86
CA ALA A 43 -16.91 17.73 -5.94
C ALA A 43 -17.43 17.92 -7.38
N GLU A 44 -16.94 18.96 -8.06
CA GLU A 44 -17.21 19.21 -9.48
C GLU A 44 -16.63 18.10 -10.38
N LYS A 45 -15.36 17.74 -10.17
CA LYS A 45 -14.65 16.76 -11.01
C LYS A 45 -15.22 15.34 -10.92
N VAL A 46 -15.69 14.95 -9.75
CA VAL A 46 -16.40 13.68 -9.55
C VAL A 46 -17.75 13.71 -10.27
N GLY A 47 -18.50 14.81 -10.16
CA GLY A 47 -19.77 14.98 -10.90
C GLY A 47 -19.60 14.93 -12.43
N GLU A 48 -18.43 15.35 -12.94
CA GLU A 48 -18.05 15.28 -14.35
C GLU A 48 -17.50 13.92 -14.80
N GLY A 49 -17.35 12.94 -13.89
CA GLY A 49 -16.78 11.62 -14.21
C GLY A 49 -15.28 11.63 -14.54
N GLN A 50 -14.58 12.72 -14.24
CA GLN A 50 -13.15 12.89 -14.50
C GLN A 50 -12.25 12.19 -13.47
N VAL A 51 -12.82 11.79 -12.33
CA VAL A 51 -12.07 11.22 -11.20
C VAL A 51 -12.73 9.93 -10.71
N GLU A 52 -11.95 8.86 -10.71
CA GLU A 52 -12.28 7.57 -10.11
C GLU A 52 -12.26 7.69 -8.58
N GLU A 53 -13.27 7.10 -7.94
CA GLU A 53 -13.52 7.30 -6.50
C GLU A 53 -12.39 6.76 -5.62
N THR A 54 -11.72 5.69 -6.04
CA THR A 54 -10.59 5.08 -5.35
C THR A 54 -9.28 5.83 -5.56
N ALA A 55 -9.15 6.64 -6.63
CA ALA A 55 -8.01 7.53 -6.85
C ALA A 55 -8.16 8.88 -6.12
N LEU A 56 -9.39 9.26 -5.77
CA LEU A 56 -9.73 10.58 -5.23
C LEU A 56 -8.88 11.00 -4.01
N PRO A 57 -8.67 10.16 -2.98
CA PRO A 57 -7.89 10.58 -1.80
C PRO A 57 -6.43 10.92 -2.15
N ALA A 58 -5.81 10.18 -3.07
CA ALA A 58 -4.44 10.45 -3.53
C ALA A 58 -4.34 11.77 -4.33
N LEU A 59 -5.32 12.03 -5.19
CA LEU A 59 -5.39 13.27 -5.97
C LEU A 59 -5.63 14.50 -5.06
N LYS A 60 -6.51 14.36 -4.07
CA LYS A 60 -6.76 15.38 -3.04
C LYS A 60 -5.51 15.69 -2.24
N LEU A 61 -4.81 14.66 -1.78
CA LEU A 61 -3.59 14.80 -1.00
C LEU A 61 -2.48 15.50 -1.81
N HIS A 62 -2.36 15.21 -3.10
CA HIS A 62 -1.43 15.95 -3.94
C HIS A 62 -1.76 17.44 -4.04
N LEU A 63 -3.02 17.79 -4.35
CA LEU A 63 -3.40 19.21 -4.45
C LEU A 63 -3.31 19.92 -3.10
N PHE A 64 -3.46 19.21 -1.98
CA PHE A 64 -3.20 19.74 -0.64
C PHE A 64 -1.75 20.15 -0.47
N ASN A 65 -0.81 19.28 -0.83
CA ASN A 65 0.61 19.59 -0.75
C ASN A 65 1.01 20.73 -1.71
N TYR A 66 0.40 20.79 -2.89
CA TYR A 66 0.58 21.90 -3.82
C TYR A 66 0.09 23.23 -3.22
N LEU A 67 -1.13 23.28 -2.68
CA LEU A 67 -1.67 24.49 -2.03
C LEU A 67 -0.88 24.91 -0.79
N SER A 68 -0.41 23.94 -0.01
CA SER A 68 0.40 24.18 1.17
C SER A 68 1.72 24.89 0.83
N SER A 69 2.27 24.64 -0.35
CA SER A 69 3.45 25.33 -0.88
C SER A 69 3.13 26.57 -1.73
N HIS A 70 1.89 26.70 -2.21
CA HIS A 70 1.42 27.82 -3.02
C HIS A 70 0.08 28.39 -2.49
N PRO A 71 0.10 29.07 -1.33
CA PRO A 71 -1.12 29.52 -0.63
C PRO A 71 -2.07 30.39 -1.43
N GLN A 72 -1.51 31.13 -2.40
CA GLN A 72 -2.22 32.09 -3.25
C GLN A 72 -2.52 31.53 -4.64
N ALA A 73 -2.37 30.22 -4.84
CA ALA A 73 -2.65 29.59 -6.14
C ALA A 73 -4.09 29.86 -6.56
N THR A 74 -4.23 30.33 -7.79
CA THR A 74 -5.50 30.57 -8.45
C THR A 74 -6.16 29.25 -8.86
N ARG A 75 -7.47 29.28 -9.13
CA ARG A 75 -8.18 28.12 -9.67
C ARG A 75 -7.57 27.58 -10.96
N GLY A 76 -7.11 28.45 -11.86
CA GLY A 76 -6.45 28.04 -13.10
C GLY A 76 -5.09 27.37 -12.87
N GLU A 77 -4.40 27.69 -11.78
CA GLU A 77 -3.16 26.97 -11.39
C GLU A 77 -3.48 25.60 -10.80
N LEU A 78 -4.54 25.49 -9.99
CA LEU A 78 -5.04 24.20 -9.51
C LEU A 78 -5.47 23.28 -10.65
N GLU A 79 -6.17 23.80 -11.66
CA GLU A 79 -6.56 23.02 -12.84
C GLU A 79 -5.33 22.51 -13.62
N LYS A 80 -4.30 23.35 -13.76
CA LYS A 80 -3.04 22.94 -14.39
C LYS A 80 -2.32 21.86 -13.58
N GLU A 81 -2.30 21.97 -12.26
CA GLU A 81 -1.67 20.95 -11.42
C GLU A 81 -2.47 19.64 -11.43
N PHE A 82 -3.81 19.72 -11.35
CA PHE A 82 -4.69 18.57 -11.49
C PHE A 82 -4.44 17.84 -12.82
N ALA A 83 -4.33 18.56 -13.95
CA ALA A 83 -4.07 17.96 -15.25
C ALA A 83 -2.74 17.18 -15.32
N ARG A 84 -1.77 17.47 -14.45
CA ARG A 84 -0.50 16.72 -14.38
C ARG A 84 -0.66 15.36 -13.68
N ILE A 85 -1.63 15.25 -12.78
CA ILE A 85 -1.87 14.05 -11.97
C ILE A 85 -3.14 13.29 -12.34
N SER A 86 -4.02 13.88 -13.17
CA SER A 86 -5.32 13.31 -13.54
C SER A 86 -5.19 11.93 -14.20
N ARG A 87 -4.06 11.67 -14.87
CA ARG A 87 -3.70 10.35 -15.43
C ARG A 87 -3.82 9.22 -14.40
N LEU A 88 -3.65 9.51 -13.10
CA LEU A 88 -3.84 8.51 -12.06
C LEU A 88 -5.27 7.94 -12.06
N SER A 89 -6.26 8.77 -12.35
CA SER A 89 -7.65 8.34 -12.52
C SER A 89 -7.86 7.49 -13.77
N ASP A 90 -7.22 7.83 -14.88
CA ASP A 90 -7.30 7.03 -16.11
C ASP A 90 -6.70 5.64 -15.86
N MET A 91 -5.54 5.58 -15.20
CA MET A 91 -4.91 4.32 -14.82
C MET A 91 -5.77 3.52 -13.84
N GLU A 92 -6.47 4.17 -12.91
CA GLU A 92 -7.39 3.50 -12.00
C GLU A 92 -8.54 2.84 -12.76
N ARG A 93 -9.10 3.54 -13.76
CA ARG A 93 -10.15 3.04 -14.64
C ARG A 93 -9.67 1.84 -15.47
N ASP A 94 -8.53 1.96 -16.14
CA ASP A 94 -7.93 0.89 -16.96
C ASP A 94 -7.65 -0.38 -16.12
N TYR A 95 -7.18 -0.22 -14.88
CA TYR A 95 -6.94 -1.34 -13.99
C TYR A 95 -8.24 -1.92 -13.42
N GLY A 96 -9.28 -1.10 -13.32
CA GLY A 96 -10.62 -1.47 -12.86
C GLY A 96 -11.46 -2.18 -13.91
N GLU A 97 -11.07 -2.18 -15.19
CA GLU A 97 -11.79 -2.82 -16.28
C GLU A 97 -12.15 -4.29 -15.98
N GLU A 98 -13.35 -4.66 -16.41
CA GLU A 98 -13.83 -6.03 -16.30
C GLU A 98 -12.90 -7.00 -17.06
N GLY A 99 -12.62 -8.15 -16.45
CA GLY A 99 -11.69 -9.14 -17.00
C GLY A 99 -10.20 -8.84 -16.74
N ASN A 100 -9.83 -7.67 -16.21
CA ASN A 100 -8.46 -7.45 -15.75
C ASN A 100 -8.15 -8.37 -14.55
N PRO A 101 -7.16 -9.29 -14.65
CA PRO A 101 -6.92 -10.30 -13.62
C PRO A 101 -6.15 -9.76 -12.40
N LEU A 102 -5.74 -8.50 -12.41
CA LEU A 102 -5.02 -7.90 -11.28
C LEU A 102 -5.97 -7.75 -10.08
N PRO A 103 -5.58 -8.24 -8.89
CA PRO A 103 -6.36 -7.99 -7.69
C PRO A 103 -6.26 -6.53 -7.28
N THR A 104 -7.25 -6.03 -6.55
CA THR A 104 -7.13 -4.72 -5.89
C THR A 104 -5.95 -4.75 -4.91
N ILE A 105 -5.30 -3.59 -4.76
CA ILE A 105 -4.12 -3.39 -3.92
C ILE A 105 -4.38 -2.26 -2.93
N GLY A 106 -3.94 -2.46 -1.69
CA GLY A 106 -3.94 -1.47 -0.62
C GLY A 106 -2.58 -1.47 0.09
N ILE A 107 -2.37 -0.47 0.94
CA ILE A 107 -1.17 -0.37 1.76
C ILE A 107 -1.54 0.01 3.19
N GLU A 108 -0.73 -0.44 4.13
CA GLU A 108 -0.73 0.05 5.52
C GLU A 108 0.69 0.49 5.84
N ILE A 109 0.86 1.77 6.18
CA ILE A 109 2.15 2.29 6.61
C ILE A 109 2.11 2.59 8.10
N GLU A 110 3.03 1.96 8.84
CA GLU A 110 3.20 2.20 10.27
C GLU A 110 4.29 3.25 10.49
N LEU A 111 3.87 4.45 10.89
CA LEU A 111 4.73 5.60 11.17
C LEU A 111 4.91 5.77 12.67
N PRO A 112 6.09 6.11 13.20
CA PRO A 112 6.23 6.56 14.57
C PRO A 112 5.40 7.81 14.80
N ARG A 113 4.69 7.88 15.93
CA ARG A 113 3.86 9.05 16.29
C ARG A 113 4.63 10.37 16.28
N THR A 114 5.94 10.33 16.51
CA THR A 114 6.83 11.51 16.44
C THR A 114 6.94 12.12 15.04
N HIS A 115 6.59 11.37 13.99
CA HIS A 115 6.65 11.82 12.61
C HIS A 115 5.29 12.31 12.06
N LEU A 116 4.21 12.18 12.84
CA LEU A 116 2.88 12.60 12.41
C LEU A 116 2.27 13.56 13.44
N SER A 117 2.12 14.83 13.06
CA SER A 117 1.49 15.84 13.92
C SER A 117 -0.05 15.67 13.94
N PRO A 118 -0.73 16.14 15.00
CA PRO A 118 -2.20 16.12 15.06
C PRO A 118 -2.87 16.81 13.86
N GLU A 119 -2.25 17.85 13.32
CA GLU A 119 -2.75 18.57 12.14
C GLU A 119 -2.64 17.72 10.87
N GLN A 120 -1.55 16.96 10.70
CA GLN A 120 -1.40 16.04 9.57
C GLN A 120 -2.42 14.90 9.63
N VAL A 121 -2.70 14.39 10.84
CA VAL A 121 -3.80 13.42 11.08
C VAL A 121 -5.14 14.01 10.62
N GLU A 122 -5.46 15.22 11.06
CA GLU A 122 -6.72 15.89 10.68
C GLU A 122 -6.82 16.13 9.17
N VAL A 123 -5.72 16.53 8.50
CA VAL A 123 -5.67 16.65 7.04
C VAL A 123 -6.01 15.31 6.39
N LEU A 124 -5.35 14.22 6.78
CA LEU A 124 -5.59 12.90 6.19
C LEU A 124 -7.05 12.48 6.34
N GLU A 125 -7.64 12.68 7.52
CA GLU A 125 -9.07 12.42 7.77
C GLU A 125 -9.98 13.24 6.84
N ARG A 126 -9.76 14.55 6.74
CA ARG A 126 -10.55 15.46 5.89
C ARG A 126 -10.43 15.19 4.40
N LEU A 127 -9.33 14.60 3.96
CA LEU A 127 -9.12 14.18 2.58
C LEU A 127 -9.64 12.76 2.30
N GLY A 128 -10.15 12.07 3.33
CA GLY A 128 -10.72 10.73 3.21
C GLY A 128 -9.68 9.61 3.18
N ILE A 129 -8.52 9.82 3.80
CA ILE A 129 -7.47 8.82 3.97
C ILE A 129 -7.58 8.26 5.40
N PRO A 130 -8.08 7.01 5.56
CA PRO A 130 -8.16 6.39 6.88
C PRO A 130 -6.79 6.31 7.52
N ASN A 131 -6.74 6.69 8.78
CA ASN A 131 -5.54 6.63 9.60
C ASN A 131 -5.97 6.51 11.05
N GLU A 132 -5.28 5.67 11.81
CA GLU A 132 -5.67 5.33 13.17
C GLU A 132 -4.46 4.86 14.00
N ASP A 133 -4.68 4.68 15.29
CA ASP A 133 -3.69 4.11 16.17
C ASP A 133 -3.35 2.67 15.78
N ALA A 134 -2.06 2.39 15.58
CA ALA A 134 -1.63 1.04 15.25
C ALA A 134 -1.98 0.06 16.40
N ILE A 135 -2.79 -0.94 16.08
CA ILE A 135 -3.18 -1.99 17.02
C ILE A 135 -2.14 -3.11 16.94
N ASP A 136 -1.62 -3.55 18.09
CA ASP A 136 -0.69 -4.66 18.10
C ASP A 136 -1.38 -6.02 17.85
N TRP A 137 -0.57 -7.05 17.64
CA TRP A 137 -1.02 -8.42 17.36
C TRP A 137 -1.89 -9.05 18.44
N GLN A 138 -1.95 -8.47 19.64
CA GLN A 138 -2.79 -8.93 20.74
C GLN A 138 -4.13 -8.19 20.81
N GLY A 139 -4.42 -7.31 19.84
CA GLY A 139 -5.62 -6.46 19.87
C GLY A 139 -5.52 -5.35 20.91
N VAL A 140 -4.32 -5.13 21.47
CA VAL A 140 -4.06 -4.04 22.39
C VAL A 140 -3.53 -2.90 21.54
N SER A 141 -4.20 -1.74 21.58
CA SER A 141 -3.58 -0.55 21.00
C SER A 141 -2.21 -0.40 21.66
N ASN A 142 -1.16 -0.15 20.88
CA ASN A 142 0.10 0.29 21.45
C ASN A 142 0.16 1.81 21.31
N PRO A 143 -0.65 2.56 22.12
CA PRO A 143 -0.83 4.01 21.97
C PRO A 143 0.48 4.78 22.15
N SER A 144 1.57 4.10 22.53
CA SER A 144 2.85 4.72 22.84
C SER A 144 3.81 4.86 21.66
N LYS A 145 3.59 4.25 20.47
CA LYS A 145 4.68 4.21 19.46
C LYS A 145 4.33 4.43 17.99
N LEU A 146 3.25 3.87 17.45
CA LEU A 146 3.02 3.87 16.00
C LEU A 146 1.61 4.37 15.65
N TRP A 147 1.52 5.06 14.52
CA TRP A 147 0.31 5.52 13.86
C TRP A 147 0.23 4.87 12.49
N GLU A 148 -0.93 4.32 12.13
CA GLU A 148 -1.15 3.65 10.86
C GLU A 148 -1.85 4.60 9.88
N VAL A 149 -1.35 4.67 8.64
CA VAL A 149 -2.09 5.26 7.52
C VAL A 149 -2.47 4.13 6.57
N ASN A 150 -3.77 3.96 6.36
CA ASN A 150 -4.38 2.80 5.68
C ASN A 150 -5.37 3.28 4.60
N PRO A 151 -4.88 3.84 3.48
CA PRO A 151 -5.75 4.24 2.38
C PRO A 151 -6.55 3.05 1.88
N SER A 152 -7.80 3.31 1.49
CA SER A 152 -8.69 2.32 0.89
C SER A 152 -8.04 1.63 -0.31
N PHE A 153 -8.48 0.40 -0.58
CA PHE A 153 -8.04 -0.37 -1.74
C PHE A 153 -8.27 0.39 -3.05
N SER A 154 -7.36 0.15 -3.99
CA SER A 154 -7.36 0.70 -5.33
C SER A 154 -7.13 -0.42 -6.35
N TYR A 155 -7.53 -0.19 -7.60
CA TYR A 155 -7.21 -1.07 -8.73
C TYR A 155 -5.78 -0.89 -9.20
N SER A 156 -5.28 0.34 -9.19
CA SER A 156 -3.96 0.70 -9.68
C SER A 156 -2.94 0.72 -8.55
N PRO A 157 -1.75 0.11 -8.72
CA PRO A 157 -0.68 0.18 -7.72
C PRO A 157 -0.09 1.59 -7.61
N TRP A 158 -0.39 2.46 -8.57
CA TRP A 158 0.12 3.82 -8.65
C TRP A 158 -0.64 4.78 -7.73
N VAL A 159 -1.88 4.45 -7.33
CA VAL A 159 -2.66 5.23 -6.36
C VAL A 159 -2.05 5.15 -4.97
N PRO A 160 -1.84 3.96 -4.35
CA PRO A 160 -1.17 3.86 -3.07
C PRO A 160 0.29 4.34 -3.15
N ALA A 161 0.98 4.14 -4.29
CA ALA A 161 2.31 4.71 -4.49
C ALA A 161 2.29 6.25 -4.42
N ARG A 162 1.25 6.89 -4.97
CA ARG A 162 1.09 8.34 -4.90
C ARG A 162 0.81 8.80 -3.48
N VAL A 163 -0.03 8.10 -2.73
CA VAL A 163 -0.24 8.40 -1.29
C VAL A 163 1.10 8.38 -0.55
N LEU A 164 1.93 7.35 -0.74
CA LEU A 164 3.25 7.27 -0.10
C LEU A 164 4.16 8.46 -0.46
N GLN A 165 4.18 8.87 -1.74
CA GLN A 165 4.96 10.03 -2.18
C GLN A 165 4.49 11.32 -1.51
N GLU A 166 3.18 11.52 -1.44
CA GLU A 166 2.62 12.75 -0.89
C GLU A 166 2.68 12.79 0.65
N LEU A 167 2.69 11.64 1.33
CA LEU A 167 3.01 11.59 2.76
C LEU A 167 4.44 12.10 3.03
N SER A 168 5.39 11.76 2.17
CA SER A 168 6.75 12.33 2.26
C SER A 168 6.78 13.84 2.01
N VAL A 169 6.02 14.34 1.04
CA VAL A 169 5.93 15.79 0.75
C VAL A 169 5.27 16.55 1.91
N MET A 170 4.28 15.96 2.56
CA MET A 170 3.64 16.52 3.75
C MET A 170 4.58 16.55 4.98
N GLY A 171 5.72 15.86 4.91
CA GLY A 171 6.64 15.72 6.04
C GLY A 171 6.21 14.64 7.06
N ALA A 172 5.25 13.77 6.71
CA ALA A 172 4.82 12.64 7.55
C ALA A 172 5.84 11.48 7.54
N VAL A 173 6.78 11.51 6.59
CA VAL A 173 7.83 10.51 6.41
C VAL A 173 9.17 11.27 6.37
N PRO A 174 10.11 11.04 7.30
CA PRO A 174 11.41 11.69 7.31
C PRO A 174 12.19 11.32 6.04
N LEU A 175 12.82 12.34 5.47
CA LEU A 175 13.67 12.22 4.30
C LEU A 175 15.08 12.75 4.65
N GLU A 176 16.11 11.95 4.35
CA GLU A 176 17.49 12.40 4.26
C GLU A 176 17.81 12.82 2.82
N GLU A 177 18.67 13.83 2.66
CA GLU A 177 19.32 14.07 1.38
C GLU A 177 20.20 12.86 1.05
N SER A 178 19.82 12.08 0.04
CA SER A 178 20.73 11.05 -0.45
C SER A 178 21.83 11.73 -1.25
N GLY A 179 23.08 11.57 -0.81
CA GLY A 179 24.24 11.97 -1.60
C GLY A 179 24.21 11.37 -3.02
N ALA A 180 25.04 11.91 -3.92
CA ALA A 180 25.23 11.53 -5.34
C ALA A 180 24.01 11.52 -6.28
N SER A 181 22.78 11.26 -5.80
CA SER A 181 21.57 11.18 -6.61
C SER A 181 20.61 12.36 -6.44
N GLY A 182 20.81 13.22 -5.43
CA GLY A 182 20.05 14.46 -5.25
C GLY A 182 18.56 14.27 -4.92
N HIS A 183 18.07 13.04 -4.87
CA HIS A 183 16.70 12.74 -4.48
C HIS A 183 16.63 12.49 -2.98
N PRO A 184 15.69 13.14 -2.26
CA PRO A 184 15.40 12.80 -0.87
C PRO A 184 15.03 11.31 -0.75
N ARG A 185 15.52 10.63 0.28
CA ARG A 185 15.21 9.22 0.56
C ARG A 185 14.89 9.04 2.02
N ILE A 186 14.16 7.99 2.38
CA ILE A 186 13.95 7.67 3.79
C ILE A 186 15.27 7.17 4.38
N PRO A 187 15.69 7.66 5.57
CA PRO A 187 16.91 7.20 6.21
C PRO A 187 16.94 5.68 6.34
N LYS A 188 18.11 5.08 6.08
CA LYS A 188 18.27 3.61 6.15
C LYS A 188 17.85 3.07 7.52
N ASP A 189 18.07 3.84 8.59
CA ASP A 189 17.74 3.46 9.95
C ASP A 189 16.28 3.71 10.34
N ASP A 190 15.56 4.56 9.59
CA ASP A 190 14.16 4.97 9.85
C ASP A 190 13.16 4.33 8.87
N ALA A 191 13.53 3.22 8.20
CA ALA A 191 12.63 2.55 7.27
C ALA A 191 11.29 2.13 7.93
N PHE A 192 10.19 2.58 7.35
CA PHE A 192 8.84 2.33 7.86
C PHE A 192 8.33 0.94 7.49
N SER A 193 7.51 0.38 8.38
CA SER A 193 6.78 -0.84 8.05
C SER A 193 5.75 -0.51 7.00
N LEU A 194 5.80 -1.20 5.88
CA LEU A 194 4.78 -1.16 4.84
C LEU A 194 4.17 -2.54 4.73
N HIS A 195 2.86 -2.66 4.95
CA HIS A 195 2.13 -3.87 4.63
C HIS A 195 1.42 -3.67 3.29
N VAL A 196 1.47 -4.68 2.44
CA VAL A 196 0.81 -4.63 1.13
C VAL A 196 -0.39 -5.57 1.18
N ASN A 197 -1.56 -5.00 0.92
CA ASN A 197 -2.83 -5.67 1.03
C ASN A 197 -3.37 -6.01 -0.37
N PHE A 198 -3.88 -7.22 -0.57
CA PHE A 198 -4.50 -7.65 -1.84
C PHE A 198 -5.92 -8.14 -1.60
N GLY A 199 -6.85 -7.68 -2.45
CA GLY A 199 -8.23 -8.16 -2.42
C GLY A 199 -8.29 -9.62 -2.83
N VAL A 200 -9.02 -10.44 -2.07
CA VAL A 200 -9.20 -11.86 -2.37
C VAL A 200 -10.50 -12.04 -3.16
N PRO A 201 -10.46 -12.68 -4.34
CA PRO A 201 -11.67 -12.98 -5.10
C PRO A 201 -12.63 -13.89 -4.33
N ASP A 202 -13.93 -13.71 -4.54
CA ASP A 202 -14.98 -14.40 -3.80
C ASP A 202 -14.90 -15.94 -3.90
N TRP A 203 -14.53 -16.46 -5.07
CA TRP A 203 -14.34 -17.90 -5.29
C TRP A 203 -13.25 -18.51 -4.41
N LEU A 204 -12.30 -17.71 -3.91
CA LEU A 204 -11.23 -18.16 -3.01
C LEU A 204 -11.65 -18.11 -1.52
N LEU A 205 -12.81 -17.53 -1.20
CA LEU A 205 -13.28 -17.34 0.18
C LEU A 205 -13.80 -18.63 0.86
N GLY A 206 -14.09 -19.67 0.07
CA GLY A 206 -14.66 -20.94 0.55
C GLY A 206 -13.65 -22.05 0.85
N ALA A 207 -12.39 -21.89 0.45
CA ALA A 207 -11.35 -22.90 0.62
C ALA A 207 -10.25 -22.34 1.52
N THR A 208 -10.22 -22.81 2.77
CA THR A 208 -9.11 -22.73 3.75
C THR A 208 -7.83 -22.11 3.19
N LEU A 209 -7.75 -20.78 3.15
CA LEU A 209 -6.54 -20.04 2.76
C LEU A 209 -5.32 -20.46 3.60
N GLU A 210 -5.56 -21.03 4.78
CA GLU A 210 -4.57 -21.61 5.69
C GLU A 210 -3.88 -22.85 5.11
N GLU A 211 -4.62 -23.75 4.44
CA GLU A 211 -4.04 -24.92 3.72
C GLU A 211 -3.24 -24.48 2.49
N LYS A 212 -3.56 -23.30 1.95
CA LYS A 212 -2.92 -22.69 0.77
C LYS A 212 -1.76 -21.75 1.13
N SER A 213 -1.38 -21.71 2.40
CA SER A 213 -0.46 -20.69 2.92
C SER A 213 0.96 -20.78 2.34
N ALA A 214 1.41 -21.96 1.90
CA ALA A 214 2.77 -22.18 1.39
C ALA A 214 3.09 -21.30 0.16
N ASP A 215 2.19 -21.18 -0.80
CA ASP A 215 2.40 -20.37 -2.00
C ASP A 215 2.46 -18.88 -1.69
N PHE A 216 1.58 -18.43 -0.80
CA PHE A 216 1.61 -17.06 -0.31
C PHE A 216 2.93 -16.78 0.42
N PHE A 217 3.42 -17.71 1.23
CA PHE A 217 4.72 -17.59 1.91
C PHE A 217 5.89 -17.59 0.92
N LEU A 218 5.85 -18.42 -0.13
CA LEU A 218 6.87 -18.41 -1.17
C LEU A 218 6.95 -17.06 -1.88
N LEU A 219 5.78 -16.52 -2.27
CA LEU A 219 5.68 -15.18 -2.87
C LEU A 219 6.20 -14.11 -1.91
N ASN A 220 5.72 -14.12 -0.66
CA ASN A 220 6.13 -13.18 0.37
C ASN A 220 7.64 -13.19 0.60
N ASP A 221 8.24 -14.36 0.77
CA ASP A 221 9.67 -14.50 1.04
C ASP A 221 10.48 -13.96 -0.14
N CYS A 222 10.13 -14.34 -1.37
CA CYS A 222 10.80 -13.84 -2.57
C CYS A 222 10.71 -12.31 -2.70
N LEU A 223 9.52 -11.71 -2.46
CA LEU A 223 9.36 -10.26 -2.44
C LEU A 223 10.16 -9.62 -1.30
N THR A 224 10.09 -10.19 -0.09
CA THR A 224 10.80 -9.69 1.09
C THR A 224 12.29 -9.63 0.81
N TYR A 225 12.88 -10.69 0.23
CA TYR A 225 14.30 -10.77 -0.08
C TYR A 225 14.70 -9.83 -1.22
N ALA A 226 13.84 -9.66 -2.22
CA ALA A 226 14.08 -8.75 -3.35
C ALA A 226 14.15 -7.27 -2.91
N PHE A 227 13.38 -6.89 -1.89
CA PHE A 227 13.16 -5.47 -1.55
C PHE A 227 13.67 -5.03 -0.19
N SER A 228 13.91 -5.94 0.75
CA SER A 228 14.37 -5.59 2.09
C SER A 228 15.89 -5.57 2.20
N THR A 229 16.38 -4.90 3.23
CA THR A 229 17.78 -4.96 3.69
C THR A 229 17.96 -5.99 4.82
N PRO A 230 19.15 -6.60 4.98
CA PRO A 230 19.43 -7.50 6.10
C PRO A 230 19.13 -6.87 7.46
N GLU A 231 19.49 -5.61 7.66
CA GLU A 231 19.22 -4.89 8.90
C GLU A 231 17.71 -4.77 9.19
N ARG A 232 16.88 -4.60 8.15
CA ARG A 232 15.42 -4.57 8.30
C ARG A 232 14.86 -5.92 8.66
N LEU A 233 15.36 -7.00 8.04
CA LEU A 233 14.93 -8.36 8.39
C LEU A 233 15.14 -8.61 9.89
N ARG A 234 16.27 -8.17 10.45
CA ARG A 234 16.54 -8.23 11.90
C ARG A 234 15.61 -7.36 12.74
N LYS A 235 15.42 -6.09 12.33
CA LYS A 235 14.58 -5.11 13.04
C LYS A 235 13.07 -5.36 12.89
N ARG A 236 12.65 -6.31 12.05
CA ARG A 236 11.25 -6.69 11.84
C ARG A 236 10.56 -7.01 13.17
N LYS A 237 9.51 -6.25 13.49
CA LYS A 237 8.70 -6.41 14.72
C LYS A 237 7.62 -7.48 14.57
N THR A 238 7.04 -7.56 13.38
CA THR A 238 6.03 -8.52 13.01
C THR A 238 6.65 -9.89 12.73
N MET A 239 6.25 -10.91 13.51
CA MET A 239 6.72 -12.29 13.30
C MET A 239 5.91 -13.06 12.26
N ARG A 240 4.69 -12.61 11.94
CA ARG A 240 3.82 -13.27 10.96
C ARG A 240 3.81 -12.49 9.65
N SER A 241 4.35 -13.11 8.59
CA SER A 241 4.44 -12.47 7.27
C SER A 241 3.13 -12.30 6.55
N ILE A 242 2.18 -13.18 6.82
CA ILE A 242 0.94 -13.22 6.03
C ILE A 242 -0.23 -13.22 6.97
N TYR A 243 -1.07 -12.21 6.82
CA TYR A 243 -2.37 -12.15 7.47
C TYR A 243 -3.46 -12.34 6.42
N VAL A 244 -4.39 -13.25 6.73
CA VAL A 244 -5.60 -13.45 5.94
C VAL A 244 -6.75 -13.10 6.87
N GLY A 245 -7.49 -12.05 6.54
CA GLY A 245 -8.55 -11.55 7.41
C GLY A 245 -9.65 -10.83 6.65
N LYS A 246 -10.66 -10.38 7.39
CA LYS A 246 -11.72 -9.52 6.87
C LYS A 246 -11.13 -8.14 6.52
N SER A 247 -11.62 -7.53 5.45
CA SER A 247 -11.21 -6.20 4.97
C SER A 247 -11.36 -5.12 6.06
N ALA A 248 -10.41 -4.20 6.11
CA ALA A 248 -10.67 -2.83 6.53
C ALA A 248 -11.37 -2.12 5.36
N LYS A 249 -12.68 -1.89 5.51
CA LYS A 249 -13.64 -1.21 4.60
C LYS A 249 -13.63 -1.63 3.11
N GLU A 250 -14.84 -1.84 2.60
CA GLU A 250 -15.17 -2.41 1.29
C GLU A 250 -14.33 -1.90 0.11
N SER A 251 -13.80 -2.83 -0.71
CA SER A 251 -13.38 -2.48 -2.08
C SER A 251 -14.64 -2.24 -2.92
N LYS A 252 -14.74 -1.09 -3.58
CA LYS A 252 -15.92 -0.70 -4.38
C LYS A 252 -16.15 -1.54 -5.65
N LYS A 253 -15.32 -2.56 -5.90
CA LYS A 253 -15.51 -3.52 -7.01
C LYS A 253 -16.78 -4.37 -6.87
N ALA A 254 -17.37 -4.44 -5.68
CA ALA A 254 -18.55 -5.27 -5.41
C ALA A 254 -19.91 -4.56 -5.64
N LYS A 255 -19.93 -3.37 -6.27
CA LYS A 255 -21.18 -2.66 -6.61
C LYS A 255 -21.51 -2.73 -8.11
N GLY A 256 -21.40 -3.93 -8.68
CA GLY A 256 -22.06 -4.28 -9.94
C GLY A 256 -23.03 -5.42 -9.66
N GLU A 257 -24.32 -5.15 -9.83
CA GLU A 257 -25.40 -6.16 -9.89
C GLU A 257 -25.77 -6.89 -8.59
N ASN A 258 -26.38 -6.17 -7.63
CA ASN A 258 -27.52 -6.62 -6.80
C ASN A 258 -27.93 -5.58 -5.73
N ALA A 259 -27.93 -4.28 -6.10
CA ALA A 259 -28.30 -3.19 -5.19
C ALA A 259 -29.82 -2.90 -5.19
N VAL A 260 -30.68 -3.91 -5.30
CA VAL A 260 -32.14 -3.76 -5.19
C VAL A 260 -32.74 -4.93 -4.41
N SER A 261 -32.46 -5.04 -3.11
CA SER A 261 -33.36 -5.77 -2.19
C SER A 261 -33.13 -5.51 -0.69
N ALA A 262 -32.03 -4.89 -0.26
CA ALA A 262 -31.70 -4.80 1.17
C ALA A 262 -32.29 -3.57 1.92
N LEU A 263 -33.39 -3.00 1.44
CA LEU A 263 -34.14 -1.97 2.17
C LEU A 263 -35.63 -2.32 2.16
N GLN A 264 -35.99 -3.44 2.78
CA GLN A 264 -37.28 -3.60 3.47
C GLN A 264 -37.32 -4.95 4.20
N ASN A 265 -37.75 -4.86 5.46
CA ASN A 265 -38.19 -5.93 6.36
C ASN A 265 -37.18 -6.35 7.44
N ASN A 266 -37.22 -5.61 8.55
CA ASN A 266 -37.12 -6.20 9.88
C ASN A 266 -38.33 -7.11 10.08
N GLU A 267 -38.12 -8.38 10.39
CA GLU A 267 -38.83 -9.13 11.43
C GLU A 267 -38.30 -10.58 11.49
N GLU A 268 -37.83 -10.95 12.68
CA GLU A 268 -37.78 -12.30 13.26
C GLU A 268 -37.21 -13.47 12.42
N ALA A 269 -35.97 -13.88 12.71
CA ALA A 269 -35.56 -15.27 12.54
C ALA A 269 -34.41 -15.63 13.50
N GLU A 270 -34.74 -16.37 14.56
CA GLU A 270 -33.76 -17.18 15.30
C GLU A 270 -33.23 -18.29 14.38
N GLY A 271 -31.91 -18.39 14.27
CA GLY A 271 -31.23 -19.61 13.80
C GLY A 271 -30.70 -19.62 12.37
N ASP A 272 -29.77 -18.73 11.99
CA ASP A 272 -28.72 -19.00 10.97
C ASP A 272 -27.56 -17.98 10.96
N ASP A 273 -27.19 -17.43 12.12
CA ASP A 273 -26.29 -16.26 12.31
C ASP A 273 -24.78 -16.48 12.02
N LEU A 274 -24.41 -17.52 11.24
CA LEU A 274 -23.01 -17.76 10.86
C LEU A 274 -22.69 -17.46 9.39
N ARG A 275 -23.67 -17.03 8.58
CA ARG A 275 -23.47 -16.74 7.14
C ARG A 275 -23.41 -15.25 6.78
N GLU A 276 -23.84 -14.33 7.66
CA GLU A 276 -23.87 -12.89 7.37
C GLU A 276 -22.68 -12.08 7.94
N GLN A 277 -21.48 -12.68 8.02
CA GLN A 277 -20.25 -11.95 8.36
C GLN A 277 -19.19 -11.96 7.25
N SER A 278 -19.60 -12.12 5.98
CA SER A 278 -18.70 -12.17 4.82
C SER A 278 -18.35 -10.76 4.32
N GLY A 279 -17.57 -10.02 5.12
CA GLY A 279 -16.80 -8.91 4.56
C GLY A 279 -15.78 -9.45 3.54
N PRO A 280 -15.41 -8.67 2.51
CA PRO A 280 -14.39 -9.09 1.53
C PRO A 280 -13.10 -9.44 2.27
N ARG A 281 -12.44 -10.56 1.92
CA ARG A 281 -11.17 -10.93 2.57
C ARG A 281 -9.99 -10.26 1.86
N ARG A 282 -8.91 -10.08 2.60
CA ARG A 282 -7.63 -9.62 2.08
C ARG A 282 -6.51 -10.59 2.43
N VAL A 283 -5.49 -10.62 1.57
CA VAL A 283 -4.17 -11.18 1.87
C VAL A 283 -3.23 -10.01 2.11
N GLU A 284 -2.67 -9.94 3.30
CA GLU A 284 -1.75 -8.89 3.71
C GLU A 284 -0.34 -9.47 3.81
N LEU A 285 0.58 -8.95 2.99
CA LEU A 285 2.01 -9.20 3.08
C LEU A 285 2.63 -8.19 4.03
N ARG A 286 3.07 -8.65 5.20
CA ARG A 286 3.43 -7.80 6.33
C ARG A 286 4.91 -7.50 6.45
N ALA A 287 5.16 -6.28 6.89
CA ALA A 287 6.44 -5.69 7.24
C ALA A 287 7.47 -5.66 6.11
N MET A 288 7.01 -5.27 4.90
CA MET A 288 7.86 -4.84 3.79
C MET A 288 8.51 -3.47 4.07
N GLU A 289 9.47 -3.07 3.24
CA GLU A 289 10.24 -1.81 3.38
C GLU A 289 9.68 -0.71 2.46
N PHE A 290 9.20 0.40 3.05
CA PHE A 290 9.10 1.67 2.32
C PHE A 290 10.37 2.48 2.52
N ARG A 291 11.09 2.75 1.42
CA ARG A 291 12.32 3.54 1.47
C ARG A 291 12.42 4.59 0.36
N ASP A 292 12.14 4.18 -0.87
CA ASP A 292 12.39 4.97 -2.06
C ASP A 292 11.62 4.41 -3.28
N TYR A 293 12.06 4.82 -4.47
CA TYR A 293 11.48 4.42 -5.76
C TYR A 293 11.34 2.90 -5.97
N PRO A 294 12.31 2.04 -5.57
CA PRO A 294 12.13 0.60 -5.43
C PRO A 294 10.83 0.15 -4.78
N THR A 295 10.31 0.84 -3.75
CA THR A 295 9.03 0.49 -3.12
C THR A 295 7.85 0.72 -4.05
N PHE A 296 7.84 1.78 -4.86
CA PHE A 296 6.76 2.01 -5.83
C PHE A 296 6.73 0.92 -6.90
N ARG A 297 7.91 0.45 -7.33
CA ARG A 297 8.01 -0.71 -8.22
C ARG A 297 7.54 -2.00 -7.54
N MET A 298 7.87 -2.18 -6.26
CA MET A 298 7.42 -3.33 -5.48
C MET A 298 5.90 -3.47 -5.49
N LEU A 299 5.14 -2.38 -5.27
CA LEU A 299 3.68 -2.41 -5.30
C LEU A 299 3.16 -2.97 -6.64
N ALA A 300 3.62 -2.40 -7.76
CA ALA A 300 3.19 -2.84 -9.09
C ALA A 300 3.62 -4.28 -9.43
N GLU A 301 4.81 -4.70 -9.02
CA GLU A 301 5.30 -6.06 -9.27
C GLU A 301 4.58 -7.08 -8.37
N SER A 302 4.37 -6.76 -7.09
CA SER A 302 3.65 -7.63 -6.16
C SER A 302 2.20 -7.89 -6.57
N GLN A 303 1.50 -6.88 -7.09
CA GLN A 303 0.14 -7.04 -7.63
C GLN A 303 0.09 -8.01 -8.80
N LYS A 304 1.07 -7.92 -9.71
CA LYS A 304 1.20 -8.82 -10.87
C LYS A 304 1.50 -10.24 -10.46
N LEU A 305 2.44 -10.42 -9.52
CA LEU A 305 2.78 -11.75 -9.02
C LEU A 305 1.62 -12.36 -8.21
N MET A 306 0.83 -11.55 -7.50
CA MET A 306 -0.39 -12.02 -6.85
C MET A 306 -1.46 -12.47 -7.87
N ALA A 307 -1.63 -11.75 -8.98
CA ALA A 307 -2.51 -12.19 -10.07
C ALA A 307 -2.07 -13.53 -10.68
N MET A 308 -0.75 -13.72 -10.84
CA MET A 308 -0.15 -14.98 -11.27
C MET A 308 -0.47 -16.13 -10.30
N LEU A 309 -0.34 -15.90 -8.99
CA LEU A 309 -0.73 -16.85 -7.96
C LEU A 309 -2.23 -17.16 -8.03
N PHE A 310 -3.09 -16.14 -8.11
CA PHE A 310 -4.54 -16.35 -8.23
C PHE A 310 -4.91 -17.13 -9.48
N GLY A 311 -4.29 -16.89 -10.63
CA GLY A 311 -4.52 -17.69 -11.84
C GLY A 311 -4.12 -19.16 -11.68
N SER A 312 -3.01 -19.44 -10.98
CA SER A 312 -2.61 -20.80 -10.63
C SER A 312 -3.62 -21.48 -9.71
N LEU A 313 -4.11 -20.77 -8.69
CA LEU A 313 -5.12 -21.29 -7.79
C LEU A 313 -6.43 -21.55 -8.53
N GLN A 314 -6.88 -20.65 -9.41
CA GLN A 314 -8.06 -20.89 -10.26
C GLN A 314 -7.94 -22.21 -11.03
N CYS A 315 -6.82 -22.43 -11.72
CA CYS A 315 -6.59 -23.69 -12.45
C CYS A 315 -6.56 -24.91 -11.53
N ARG A 316 -5.95 -24.81 -10.34
CA ARG A 316 -5.87 -25.91 -9.37
C ARG A 316 -7.22 -26.29 -8.76
N TYR A 317 -8.12 -25.33 -8.61
CA TYR A 317 -9.47 -25.55 -8.06
C TYR A 317 -10.54 -25.70 -9.14
N ASP A 318 -10.14 -25.85 -10.40
CA ASP A 318 -11.03 -25.98 -11.56
C ASP A 318 -12.08 -24.85 -11.64
N ILE A 319 -11.68 -23.65 -11.24
CA ILE A 319 -12.47 -22.42 -11.36
C ILE A 319 -12.14 -21.81 -12.71
N GLU A 320 -13.18 -21.59 -13.52
CA GLU A 320 -13.19 -20.88 -14.81
C GLU A 320 -11.82 -20.65 -15.47
N ARG A 321 -11.50 -21.51 -16.43
CA ARG A 321 -10.22 -21.53 -17.11
C ARG A 321 -10.29 -20.76 -18.42
N SER A 322 -9.88 -19.50 -18.39
CA SER A 322 -9.64 -18.70 -19.60
C SER A 322 -8.20 -18.91 -20.10
N PRO A 323 -7.90 -18.70 -21.40
CA PRO A 323 -6.52 -18.71 -21.90
C PRO A 323 -5.58 -17.78 -21.11
N ARG A 324 -6.10 -16.65 -20.64
CA ARG A 324 -5.39 -15.70 -19.79
C ARG A 324 -5.07 -16.31 -18.41
N THR A 325 -6.04 -16.96 -17.78
CA THR A 325 -5.88 -17.66 -16.49
C THR A 325 -4.83 -18.77 -16.60
N GLU A 326 -4.86 -19.55 -17.67
CA GLU A 326 -3.89 -20.63 -17.89
C GLU A 326 -2.47 -20.10 -18.14
N ALA A 327 -2.34 -19.01 -18.89
CA ALA A 327 -1.06 -18.34 -19.09
C ALA A 327 -0.47 -17.79 -17.78
N LEU A 328 -1.31 -17.22 -16.91
CA LEU A 328 -0.91 -16.80 -15.56
C LEU A 328 -0.49 -18.00 -14.69
N ALA A 329 -1.24 -19.10 -14.73
CA ALA A 329 -0.90 -20.31 -14.00
C ALA A 329 0.45 -20.90 -14.46
N LEU A 330 0.73 -20.89 -15.77
CA LEU A 330 2.01 -21.34 -16.31
C LEU A 330 3.18 -20.47 -15.84
N LEU A 331 2.98 -19.15 -15.79
CA LEU A 331 3.96 -18.23 -15.20
C LEU A 331 4.20 -18.55 -13.72
N TRP A 332 3.15 -18.84 -12.93
CA TRP A 332 3.30 -19.23 -11.53
C TRP A 332 4.15 -20.49 -11.38
N SER A 333 3.83 -21.55 -12.14
CA SER A 333 4.58 -22.81 -12.05
C SER A 333 6.06 -22.64 -12.36
N GLY A 334 6.39 -21.76 -13.32
CA GLY A 334 7.79 -21.39 -13.59
C GLY A 334 8.43 -20.65 -12.42
N PHE A 335 7.75 -19.63 -11.89
CA PHE A 335 8.21 -18.83 -10.75
C PHE A 335 8.46 -19.70 -9.53
N GLU A 336 7.48 -20.52 -9.17
CA GLU A 336 7.51 -21.42 -8.01
C GLU A 336 8.72 -22.36 -8.10
N LYS A 337 8.88 -23.04 -9.24
CA LYS A 337 9.99 -23.96 -9.47
C LYS A 337 11.34 -23.27 -9.29
N GLU A 338 11.55 -22.14 -9.95
CA GLU A 338 12.85 -21.45 -9.92
C GLU A 338 13.19 -20.89 -8.54
N VAL A 339 12.20 -20.33 -7.83
CA VAL A 339 12.42 -19.83 -6.46
C VAL A 339 12.74 -20.99 -5.51
N LEU A 340 11.98 -22.10 -5.59
CA LEU A 340 12.22 -23.27 -4.74
C LEU A 340 13.58 -23.90 -4.99
N GLU A 341 13.98 -24.09 -6.26
CA GLU A 341 15.29 -24.63 -6.64
C GLU A 341 16.44 -23.78 -6.07
N TYR A 342 16.32 -22.44 -6.15
CA TYR A 342 17.34 -21.55 -5.62
C TYR A 342 17.33 -21.50 -4.08
N PHE A 343 16.15 -21.51 -3.45
CA PHE A 343 16.02 -21.56 -2.00
C PHE A 343 16.59 -22.85 -1.42
N GLU A 344 16.40 -23.99 -2.10
CA GLU A 344 16.97 -25.27 -1.71
C GLU A 344 18.51 -25.23 -1.70
N GLN A 345 19.15 -24.62 -2.71
CA GLN A 345 20.60 -24.43 -2.76
C GLN A 345 21.15 -23.65 -1.57
N LEU A 346 20.37 -22.69 -1.06
CA LEU A 346 20.72 -21.88 0.10
C LEU A 346 20.28 -22.51 1.44
N GLN A 347 19.65 -23.70 1.39
CA GLN A 347 19.00 -24.34 2.54
C GLN A 347 18.05 -23.36 3.22
N LEU A 348 17.20 -22.68 2.45
CA LEU A 348 16.31 -21.64 2.91
C LEU A 348 14.85 -22.10 2.75
N PRO A 349 14.25 -22.77 3.75
CA PRO A 349 12.85 -23.18 3.68
C PRO A 349 11.90 -22.01 3.42
N VAL A 350 10.77 -22.28 2.78
CA VAL A 350 9.67 -21.31 2.71
C VAL A 350 9.22 -20.96 4.13
N LYS A 351 8.82 -19.69 4.34
CA LYS A 351 8.44 -19.12 5.64
C LYS A 351 9.64 -18.94 6.59
N SER A 352 10.88 -19.00 6.10
CA SER A 352 12.07 -18.82 6.96
C SER A 352 12.07 -17.48 7.70
N MET A 353 11.46 -16.44 7.14
CA MET A 353 11.34 -15.13 7.79
C MET A 353 10.50 -15.12 9.07
N ASP A 354 9.53 -16.02 9.18
CA ASP A 354 8.67 -16.14 10.37
C ASP A 354 9.31 -17.05 11.42
N VAL A 355 10.34 -17.82 11.05
CA VAL A 355 11.01 -18.80 11.92
C VAL A 355 12.32 -18.23 12.48
N ASP A 356 13.20 -17.74 11.61
CA ASP A 356 14.55 -17.29 11.99
C ASP A 356 15.04 -16.14 11.09
N LYS A 357 14.54 -14.94 11.36
CA LYS A 357 14.92 -13.71 10.64
C LYS A 357 16.42 -13.39 10.69
N GLU A 358 17.15 -13.82 11.73
CA GLU A 358 18.60 -13.58 11.87
C GLU A 358 19.39 -14.44 10.90
N ARG A 359 19.05 -15.73 10.79
CA ARG A 359 19.63 -16.61 9.77
C ARG A 359 19.36 -16.08 8.37
N VAL A 360 18.13 -15.65 8.09
CA VAL A 360 17.80 -15.13 6.75
C VAL A 360 18.57 -13.85 6.44
N ALA A 361 18.67 -12.92 7.40
CA ALA A 361 19.50 -11.72 7.24
C ALA A 361 20.96 -12.07 6.96
N GLY A 362 21.52 -13.07 7.67
CA GLY A 362 22.88 -13.55 7.45
C GLY A 362 23.09 -14.22 6.08
N ILE A 363 22.08 -14.90 5.53
CA ILE A 363 22.12 -15.43 4.15
C ILE A 363 22.11 -14.27 3.16
N LEU A 364 21.17 -13.32 3.32
CA LEU A 364 21.02 -12.16 2.44
C LEU A 364 22.28 -11.30 2.36
N GLU A 365 23.08 -11.23 3.43
CA GLU A 365 24.38 -10.52 3.46
C GLU A 365 25.50 -11.27 2.71
N LYS A 366 25.45 -12.60 2.71
CA LYS A 366 26.56 -13.45 2.24
C LYS A 366 26.36 -13.99 0.83
N THR A 367 25.16 -13.86 0.27
CA THR A 367 24.80 -14.44 -1.03
C THR A 367 24.17 -13.40 -1.96
N ASP A 368 23.94 -13.78 -3.21
CA ASP A 368 23.25 -12.94 -4.19
C ASP A 368 21.71 -13.04 -4.09
N LEU A 369 21.17 -13.61 -2.99
CA LEU A 369 19.73 -13.87 -2.80
C LEU A 369 18.85 -12.66 -3.14
N LYS A 370 19.24 -11.46 -2.69
CA LYS A 370 18.51 -10.23 -3.01
C LYS A 370 18.42 -9.98 -4.51
N GLN A 371 19.56 -10.04 -5.19
CA GLN A 371 19.65 -9.78 -6.63
C GLN A 371 18.97 -10.88 -7.44
N HIS A 372 19.07 -12.13 -7.00
CA HIS A 372 18.39 -13.26 -7.60
C HIS A 372 16.86 -13.11 -7.52
N CYS A 373 16.32 -12.90 -6.31
CA CYS A 373 14.89 -12.63 -6.11
C CYS A 373 14.42 -11.40 -6.90
N ARG A 374 15.21 -10.31 -6.91
CA ARG A 374 14.88 -9.12 -7.72
C ARG A 374 14.75 -9.46 -9.21
N THR A 375 15.65 -10.29 -9.73
CA THR A 375 15.68 -10.69 -11.14
C THR A 375 14.48 -11.57 -11.49
N ILE A 376 14.17 -12.56 -10.65
CA ILE A 376 12.98 -13.41 -10.79
C ILE A 376 11.71 -12.54 -10.79
N VAL A 377 11.51 -11.71 -9.75
CA VAL A 377 10.33 -10.86 -9.61
C VAL A 377 10.13 -9.98 -10.85
N GLN A 378 11.17 -9.31 -11.33
CA GLN A 378 11.08 -8.45 -12.52
C GLN A 378 10.74 -9.24 -13.78
N ARG A 379 11.33 -10.43 -13.98
CA ARG A 379 11.06 -11.26 -15.16
C ARG A 379 9.59 -11.72 -15.18
N TYR A 380 9.09 -12.23 -14.06
CA TYR A 380 7.71 -12.72 -13.99
C TYR A 380 6.67 -11.58 -14.03
N ALA A 381 6.95 -10.44 -13.39
CA ALA A 381 6.10 -9.26 -13.53
C ALA A 381 6.00 -8.76 -14.99
N LYS A 382 7.10 -8.82 -15.75
CA LYS A 382 7.08 -8.55 -17.21
C LYS A 382 6.27 -9.60 -17.97
N GLY A 383 6.37 -10.87 -17.59
CA GLY A 383 5.56 -11.96 -18.14
C GLY A 383 4.06 -11.70 -17.96
N VAL A 384 3.63 -11.38 -16.73
CA VAL A 384 2.23 -11.02 -16.42
C VAL A 384 1.77 -9.82 -17.24
N THR A 385 2.62 -8.80 -17.36
CA THR A 385 2.30 -7.62 -18.20
C THR A 385 2.00 -8.04 -19.64
N ARG A 386 2.80 -8.94 -20.24
CA ARG A 386 2.54 -9.45 -21.59
C ARG A 386 1.19 -10.17 -21.68
N VAL A 387 0.88 -11.03 -20.71
CA VAL A 387 -0.39 -11.78 -20.66
C VAL A 387 -1.60 -10.85 -20.58
N ILE A 388 -1.51 -9.78 -19.78
CA ILE A 388 -2.61 -8.82 -19.62
C ILE A 388 -2.77 -7.93 -20.86
N THR A 389 -1.66 -7.51 -21.47
CA THR A 389 -1.68 -6.59 -22.63
C THR A 389 -1.88 -7.28 -23.99
N GLN A 390 -1.75 -8.60 -24.06
CA GLN A 390 -2.10 -9.36 -25.26
C GLN A 390 -3.60 -9.20 -25.48
N LYS A 391 -3.98 -8.42 -26.50
CA LYS A 391 -5.33 -8.41 -27.02
C LYS A 391 -5.68 -9.85 -27.38
N THR A 392 -6.77 -10.36 -26.83
CA THR A 392 -7.40 -11.58 -27.31
C THR A 392 -7.88 -11.27 -28.73
N ASP A 393 -7.06 -11.57 -29.72
CA ASP A 393 -7.39 -11.44 -31.16
C ASP A 393 -8.49 -12.45 -31.61
N ASP A 394 -9.13 -13.15 -30.68
CA ASP A 394 -10.11 -14.22 -30.96
C ASP A 394 -11.56 -13.75 -31.11
N GLU A 395 -11.88 -12.46 -30.93
CA GLU A 395 -13.26 -11.96 -31.14
C GLU A 395 -13.63 -11.68 -32.62
N HIS A 396 -12.70 -11.86 -33.57
CA HIS A 396 -12.99 -11.68 -35.00
C HIS A 396 -13.24 -12.96 -35.81
N VAL A 397 -13.32 -14.14 -35.17
CA VAL A 397 -13.54 -15.42 -35.88
C VAL A 397 -15.01 -15.88 -35.88
N HIS A 398 -15.93 -15.14 -35.23
CA HIS A 398 -17.36 -15.48 -35.20
C HIS A 398 -18.30 -14.47 -35.87
N GLN A 399 -17.79 -13.63 -36.78
CA GLN A 399 -18.63 -12.81 -37.67
C GLN A 399 -18.16 -12.86 -39.14
N GLN A 400 -18.04 -14.05 -39.71
CA GLN A 400 -18.06 -14.24 -41.17
C GLN A 400 -19.08 -15.30 -41.57
#